data_AF-A0A1H2M8V4-F1
#
_entry.id   AF-A0A1H2M8V4-F1
#
_cell.length_a   1.000
_cell.length_b   1.000
_cell.length_c   1.000
_cell.angle_alpha   90.00
_cell.angle_beta   90.00
_cell.angle_gamma   90.00
#
_symmetry.space_group_name_H-M   'P 1'
#
loop_
_entity.id
_entity.type
_entity.pdbx_description
1 polymer ?
#
loop_
_entity_poly.entity_id
_entity_poly.type
_entity_poly.pdbx_seq_one_letter_code
_entity_poly.pdbx_strand_id
1 'polypeptide(L)'
;MTTKPEDTRTAEPVDHLRFHRHHAHLGPTFGTDKFALRAEAFARFFGTPTFLGAQTVVVAVWVAINLLGITHFDVYPFILLNLAFSLQSAYAAPLILLAQTRQAARDKAQSDADAQHREALAIANTERQAQAAQNTAQLLALLEQNTHLTELTKALTERIENLTSEMHEHFMRKDEPRA
;
A
#
# COMPACT_ATOMS: atom_id res chain seq x y z
N MET A 1 28.52 39.99 6.72
CA MET A 1 28.34 38.53 6.82
C MET A 1 26.87 38.29 7.13
N THR A 2 26.02 38.28 6.09
CA THR A 2 24.56 38.21 6.21
C THR A 2 24.13 36.78 5.90
N THR A 3 23.73 36.04 6.91
CA THR A 3 23.16 34.69 6.79
C THR A 3 21.74 34.82 6.27
N LYS A 4 21.54 34.48 4.99
CA LYS A 4 20.23 34.33 4.35
C LYS A 4 19.47 33.19 5.06
N PRO A 5 18.22 33.40 5.50
CA PRO A 5 17.46 32.34 6.16
C PRO A 5 17.13 31.25 5.14
N GLU A 6 17.25 30.02 5.63
CA GLU A 6 17.06 28.76 4.94
C GLU A 6 15.64 28.67 4.37
N ASP A 7 15.57 28.49 3.05
CA ASP A 7 14.35 28.27 2.28
C ASP A 7 13.64 27.01 2.80
N THR A 8 12.64 27.20 3.65
CA THR A 8 11.76 26.15 4.13
C THR A 8 10.88 25.72 2.97
N ARG A 9 11.42 24.88 2.07
CA ARG A 9 10.61 24.23 1.04
C ARG A 9 9.57 23.38 1.76
N THR A 10 8.36 23.92 1.87
CA THR A 10 7.16 23.18 2.24
C THR A 10 7.14 21.92 1.37
N ALA A 11 7.39 20.77 1.97
CA ALA A 11 7.26 19.48 1.27
C ALA A 11 5.85 19.44 0.70
N GLU A 12 5.74 19.40 -0.64
CA GLU A 12 4.46 19.31 -1.30
C GLU A 12 3.65 18.14 -0.69
N PRO A 13 2.36 18.32 -0.40
CA PRO A 13 1.55 17.28 0.21
C PRO A 13 1.58 16.05 -0.70
N VAL A 14 2.12 14.95 -0.17
CA VAL A 14 2.27 13.69 -0.91
C VAL A 14 0.88 13.17 -1.24
N ASP A 15 0.55 13.12 -2.53
CA ASP A 15 -0.74 12.62 -2.99
C ASP A 15 -0.77 11.09 -2.95
N HIS A 16 -1.22 10.55 -1.82
CA HIS A 16 -1.36 9.11 -1.58
C HIS A 16 -2.35 8.42 -2.53
N LEU A 17 -3.29 9.16 -3.14
CA LEU A 17 -4.33 8.63 -4.00
C LEU A 17 -4.05 8.89 -5.49
N ARG A 18 -2.83 9.31 -5.86
CA ARG A 18 -2.50 9.68 -7.26
C ARG A 18 -2.86 8.60 -8.29
N PHE A 19 -2.64 7.33 -7.97
CA PHE A 19 -2.94 6.20 -8.86
C PHE A 19 -4.43 5.82 -8.86
N HIS A 20 -5.13 6.04 -7.75
CA HIS A 20 -6.59 5.86 -7.68
C HIS A 20 -7.36 6.99 -8.37
N ARG A 21 -6.80 8.21 -8.45
CA ARG A 21 -7.45 9.36 -9.10
C ARG A 21 -7.71 9.13 -10.59
N HIS A 22 -6.80 8.42 -11.28
CA HIS A 22 -7.03 7.99 -12.67
C HIS A 22 -8.31 7.15 -12.83
N HIS A 23 -8.68 6.40 -11.80
CA HIS A 23 -9.86 5.54 -11.77
C HIS A 23 -11.04 6.13 -10.99
N ALA A 24 -10.97 7.40 -10.54
CA ALA A 24 -12.01 8.03 -9.73
C ALA A 24 -13.37 8.08 -10.43
N HIS A 25 -13.38 8.10 -11.76
CA HIS A 25 -14.60 8.07 -12.58
C HIS A 25 -15.41 6.76 -12.45
N LEU A 26 -14.79 5.68 -11.97
CA LEU A 26 -15.44 4.39 -11.70
C LEU A 26 -15.99 4.28 -10.27
N GLY A 27 -15.68 5.27 -9.42
CA GLY A 27 -15.98 5.31 -7.99
C GLY A 27 -17.47 5.33 -7.63
N PRO A 28 -18.32 6.21 -8.19
CA PRO A 28 -19.71 6.26 -7.76
C PRO A 28 -20.51 5.08 -8.32
N THR A 29 -21.00 4.22 -7.42
CA THR A 29 -21.81 3.03 -7.76
C THR A 29 -23.06 3.38 -8.56
N PHE A 30 -23.63 4.56 -8.25
CA PHE A 30 -24.89 5.06 -8.77
C PHE A 30 -24.90 6.60 -8.84
N GLY A 31 -23.82 7.24 -9.26
CA GLY A 31 -23.73 8.71 -9.27
C GLY A 31 -23.90 9.35 -7.88
N THR A 32 -24.12 10.67 -7.83
CA THR A 32 -24.35 11.45 -6.59
C THR A 32 -25.81 11.82 -6.38
N ASP A 33 -26.73 11.20 -7.12
CA ASP A 33 -28.13 11.57 -7.15
C ASP A 33 -28.98 10.83 -6.11
N LYS A 34 -30.25 11.25 -5.98
CA LYS A 34 -31.27 10.58 -5.14
C LYS A 34 -31.44 9.08 -5.48
N PHE A 35 -31.09 8.68 -6.70
CA PHE A 35 -31.03 7.28 -7.11
C PHE A 35 -29.91 6.51 -6.41
N ALA A 36 -28.77 7.14 -6.14
CA ALA A 36 -27.65 6.52 -5.43
C ALA A 36 -28.05 6.11 -4.02
N LEU A 37 -28.69 7.02 -3.29
CA LEU A 37 -29.15 6.80 -1.93
C LEU A 37 -30.17 5.66 -1.85
N ARG A 38 -31.10 5.59 -2.81
CA ARG A 38 -32.05 4.48 -2.89
C ARG A 38 -31.37 3.17 -3.25
N ALA A 39 -30.47 3.19 -4.23
CA ALA A 39 -29.73 2.00 -4.63
C ALA A 39 -28.82 1.48 -3.51
N GLU A 40 -28.22 2.35 -2.69
CA GLU A 40 -27.46 1.99 -1.49
C GLU A 40 -28.36 1.36 -0.43
N ALA A 41 -29.56 1.91 -0.20
CA ALA A 41 -30.53 1.33 0.71
C ALA A 41 -30.99 -0.06 0.24
N PHE A 42 -31.25 -0.23 -1.06
CA PHE A 42 -31.56 -1.54 -1.65
C PHE A 42 -30.38 -2.51 -1.50
N ALA A 43 -29.16 -2.09 -1.82
CA ALA A 43 -27.97 -2.95 -1.69
C ALA A 43 -27.76 -3.43 -0.25
N ARG A 44 -27.93 -2.54 0.75
CA ARG A 44 -27.87 -2.91 2.17
C ARG A 44 -28.98 -3.88 2.56
N PHE A 45 -30.19 -3.68 2.06
CA PHE A 45 -31.34 -4.55 2.35
C PHE A 45 -31.16 -5.96 1.78
N PHE A 46 -30.76 -6.09 0.51
CA PHE A 46 -30.51 -7.38 -0.14
C PHE A 46 -29.28 -8.12 0.40
N GLY A 47 -28.30 -7.40 0.98
CA GLY A 47 -27.10 -8.00 1.58
C GLY A 47 -27.28 -8.58 2.98
N THR A 48 -28.45 -8.45 3.59
CA THR A 48 -28.72 -8.89 4.97
C THR A 48 -29.52 -10.22 4.96
N PRO A 49 -29.22 -11.20 5.83
CA PRO A 49 -29.99 -12.47 5.92
C PRO A 49 -31.48 -12.27 6.24
N THR A 50 -31.84 -11.11 6.78
CA THR A 50 -33.22 -10.69 7.04
C THR A 50 -34.09 -10.68 5.79
N PHE A 51 -33.53 -10.37 4.61
CA PHE A 51 -34.29 -10.39 3.34
C PHE A 51 -34.79 -11.80 3.01
N LEU A 52 -33.93 -12.81 3.11
CA LEU A 52 -34.29 -14.22 2.88
C LEU A 52 -35.36 -14.70 3.87
N GLY A 53 -35.24 -14.28 5.13
CA GLY A 53 -36.24 -14.58 6.16
C GLY A 53 -37.61 -13.98 5.82
N ALA A 54 -37.65 -12.69 5.49
CA ALA A 54 -38.88 -12.00 5.10
C ALA A 54 -39.52 -12.60 3.85
N GLN A 55 -38.72 -12.92 2.81
CA GLN A 55 -39.21 -13.56 1.58
C GLN A 55 -39.84 -14.94 1.87
N THR A 56 -39.19 -15.75 2.70
CA THR A 56 -39.71 -17.07 3.11
C THR A 56 -41.04 -16.95 3.85
N VAL A 57 -41.17 -15.98 4.77
CA VAL A 57 -42.41 -15.73 5.50
C VAL A 57 -43.55 -15.33 4.54
N VAL A 58 -43.28 -14.43 3.60
CA VAL A 58 -44.29 -14.00 2.60
C VAL A 58 -44.78 -15.20 1.78
N VAL A 59 -43.87 -16.05 1.32
CA VAL A 59 -44.20 -17.26 0.55
C VAL A 59 -45.00 -18.25 1.41
N ALA A 60 -44.59 -18.48 2.66
CA ALA A 60 -45.29 -19.37 3.57
C ALA A 60 -46.72 -18.89 3.88
N VAL A 61 -46.90 -17.58 4.10
CA VAL A 61 -48.22 -16.97 4.29
C VAL A 61 -49.09 -17.11 3.05
N TRP A 62 -48.52 -16.89 1.85
CA TRP A 62 -49.25 -17.08 0.59
C TRP A 62 -49.76 -18.51 0.42
N VAL A 63 -48.89 -19.50 0.66
CA VAL A 63 -49.24 -20.92 0.60
C VAL A 63 -50.31 -21.24 1.65
N ALA A 64 -50.18 -20.75 2.89
CA ALA A 64 -51.15 -20.99 3.95
C ALA A 64 -52.55 -20.43 3.62
N ILE A 65 -52.64 -19.21 3.10
CA ILE A 65 -53.93 -18.58 2.73
C ILE A 65 -54.63 -19.38 1.62
N ASN A 66 -53.90 -19.83 0.60
CA ASN A 66 -54.46 -20.62 -0.50
C ASN A 66 -54.82 -22.04 -0.05
N LEU A 67 -54.03 -22.66 0.84
CA LEU A 67 -54.29 -24.00 1.37
C LEU A 67 -55.51 -24.03 2.30
N LEU A 68 -55.73 -22.98 3.08
CA LEU A 68 -56.89 -22.83 3.97
C LEU A 68 -58.20 -22.53 3.21
N GLY A 69 -58.16 -22.44 1.87
CA GLY A 69 -59.34 -22.26 1.03
C GLY A 69 -60.02 -20.89 1.16
N ILE A 70 -59.37 -19.93 1.82
CA ILE A 70 -59.87 -18.55 2.01
C ILE A 70 -59.99 -17.85 0.66
N THR A 71 -59.09 -18.18 -0.27
CA THR A 71 -59.07 -17.67 -1.65
C THR A 71 -58.65 -18.79 -2.61
N HIS A 72 -59.44 -19.09 -3.64
CA HIS A 72 -59.12 -20.12 -4.66
C HIS A 72 -58.24 -19.57 -5.81
N PHE A 73 -57.43 -18.55 -5.54
CA PHE A 73 -56.65 -17.88 -6.58
C PHE A 73 -55.46 -18.72 -7.09
N ASP A 74 -54.87 -19.57 -6.24
CA ASP A 74 -53.73 -20.43 -6.60
C ASP A 74 -53.83 -21.82 -5.92
N VAL A 75 -54.78 -22.64 -6.37
CA VAL A 75 -54.98 -24.02 -5.88
C VAL A 75 -53.79 -24.91 -6.31
N TYR A 76 -53.46 -25.92 -5.50
CA TYR A 76 -52.43 -26.92 -5.81
C TYR A 76 -52.56 -27.38 -7.28
N PRO A 77 -51.52 -27.20 -8.14
CA PRO A 77 -50.09 -27.14 -7.84
C PRO A 77 -49.42 -25.73 -7.82
N PHE A 78 -50.11 -24.66 -7.41
CA PHE A 78 -49.55 -23.30 -7.27
C PHE A 78 -48.91 -22.72 -8.55
N ILE A 79 -49.66 -22.71 -9.65
CA ILE A 79 -49.16 -22.31 -10.97
C ILE A 79 -48.72 -20.85 -11.01
N LEU A 80 -49.41 -19.96 -10.28
CA LEU A 80 -49.11 -18.52 -10.30
C LEU A 80 -47.82 -18.23 -9.53
N LEU A 81 -47.66 -18.86 -8.36
CA LEU A 81 -46.44 -18.77 -7.58
C LEU A 81 -45.24 -19.31 -8.36
N ASN A 82 -45.39 -20.47 -9.02
CA ASN A 82 -44.33 -21.03 -9.84
C ASN A 82 -43.96 -20.12 -11.03
N LEU A 83 -44.96 -19.52 -11.68
CA LEU A 83 -44.74 -18.58 -12.77
C LEU A 83 -44.01 -17.31 -12.28
N ALA A 84 -44.39 -16.79 -11.11
CA ALA A 84 -43.74 -15.63 -10.50
C ALA A 84 -42.26 -15.91 -10.17
N PHE A 85 -41.95 -17.07 -9.57
CA PHE A 85 -40.56 -17.46 -9.30
C PHE A 85 -39.74 -17.70 -10.57
N SER A 86 -40.36 -18.27 -11.60
CA SER A 86 -39.73 -18.46 -12.91
C SER A 86 -39.34 -17.12 -13.52
N LEU A 87 -40.25 -16.14 -13.49
CA LEU A 87 -39.98 -14.78 -13.97
C LEU A 87 -38.95 -14.06 -13.11
N GLN A 88 -39.03 -14.19 -11.78
CA GLN A 88 -38.05 -13.62 -10.85
C GLN A 88 -36.64 -14.10 -11.18
N SER A 89 -36.46 -15.39 -11.40
CA SER A 89 -35.16 -15.98 -11.75
C SER A 89 -34.67 -15.51 -13.12
N ALA A 90 -35.56 -15.47 -14.11
CA ALA A 90 -35.25 -15.03 -15.47
C ALA A 90 -34.76 -13.57 -15.52
N TYR A 91 -35.33 -12.68 -14.70
CA TYR A 91 -34.91 -11.28 -14.63
C TYR A 91 -33.73 -11.05 -13.69
N ALA A 92 -33.60 -11.85 -12.64
CA ALA A 92 -32.48 -11.77 -11.70
C ALA A 92 -31.14 -12.08 -12.39
N ALA A 93 -31.07 -13.14 -13.21
CA ALA A 93 -29.84 -13.56 -13.88
C ALA A 93 -29.13 -12.43 -14.68
N PRO A 94 -29.78 -11.73 -15.63
CA PRO A 94 -29.15 -10.65 -16.37
C PRO A 94 -28.83 -9.42 -15.51
N LEU A 95 -29.66 -9.10 -14.49
CA LEU A 95 -29.36 -8.03 -13.55
C LEU A 95 -28.12 -8.33 -12.70
N ILE A 96 -27.99 -9.57 -12.23
CA ILE A 96 -26.82 -10.05 -11.50
C ILE A 96 -25.59 -9.97 -12.40
N LEU A 97 -25.69 -10.40 -13.66
CA LEU A 97 -24.58 -10.33 -14.61
C LEU A 97 -24.12 -8.89 -14.87
N LEU A 98 -25.07 -7.96 -15.01
CA LEU A 98 -24.75 -6.54 -15.18
C LEU A 98 -24.08 -5.95 -13.93
N ALA A 99 -24.59 -6.31 -12.74
CA ALA A 99 -23.99 -5.92 -11.47
C ALA A 99 -22.56 -6.48 -11.33
N GLN A 100 -22.36 -7.76 -11.69
CA GLN A 100 -21.05 -8.41 -11.68
C GLN A 100 -20.08 -7.78 -12.67
N THR A 101 -20.51 -7.45 -13.89
CA THR A 101 -19.65 -6.80 -14.88
C THR A 101 -19.21 -5.41 -14.40
N ARG A 102 -20.11 -4.65 -13.77
CA ARG A 102 -19.77 -3.36 -13.17
C ARG A 102 -18.83 -3.53 -11.96
N GLN A 103 -19.02 -4.56 -11.15
CA GLN A 103 -18.14 -4.86 -10.03
C GLN A 103 -16.73 -5.24 -10.53
N ALA A 104 -16.63 -6.16 -11.50
CA ALA A 104 -15.37 -6.60 -12.08
C ALA A 104 -14.57 -5.45 -12.72
N ALA A 105 -15.24 -4.50 -13.39
CA ALA A 105 -14.58 -3.32 -13.94
C ALA A 105 -13.93 -2.44 -12.85
N ARG A 106 -14.57 -2.31 -11.68
CA ARG A 106 -14.01 -1.59 -10.53
C ARG A 106 -12.88 -2.35 -9.88
N ASP A 107 -13.07 -3.63 -9.63
CA ASP A 107 -12.05 -4.48 -9.01
C ASP A 107 -10.78 -4.48 -9.86
N LYS A 108 -10.92 -4.53 -11.19
CA LYS A 108 -9.80 -4.37 -12.13
C LYS A 108 -9.12 -3.01 -11.99
N ALA A 109 -9.88 -1.92 -12.00
CA ALA A 109 -9.32 -0.57 -11.87
C ALA A 109 -8.59 -0.35 -10.53
N GLN A 110 -9.12 -0.90 -9.43
CA GLN A 110 -8.44 -0.89 -8.13
C GLN A 110 -7.15 -1.71 -8.18
N SER A 111 -7.19 -2.91 -8.76
CA SER A 111 -6.01 -3.77 -8.91
C SER A 111 -4.90 -3.13 -9.76
N ASP A 112 -5.27 -2.43 -10.84
CA ASP A 112 -4.33 -1.73 -11.72
C ASP A 112 -3.66 -0.55 -10.98
N ALA A 113 -4.42 0.23 -10.20
CA ALA A 113 -3.89 1.31 -9.38
C ALA A 113 -2.92 0.79 -8.30
N ASP A 114 -3.26 -0.33 -7.65
CA ASP A 114 -2.42 -0.97 -6.64
C ASP A 114 -1.14 -1.56 -7.24
N ALA A 115 -1.20 -2.09 -8.47
CA ALA A 115 -0.02 -2.55 -9.20
C ALA A 115 0.95 -1.39 -9.47
N GLN A 116 0.45 -0.27 -10.02
CA GLN A 116 1.26 0.93 -10.27
C GLN A 116 1.86 1.51 -8.98
N HIS A 117 1.09 1.50 -7.89
CA HIS A 117 1.60 1.95 -6.60
C HIS A 117 2.75 1.08 -6.10
N ARG A 118 2.62 -0.25 -6.19
CA ARG A 118 3.67 -1.19 -5.80
C ARG A 118 4.93 -1.05 -6.66
N GLU A 119 4.79 -0.86 -7.97
CA GLU A 119 5.93 -0.62 -8.87
C GLU A 119 6.67 0.67 -8.50
N ALA A 120 5.94 1.77 -8.26
CA ALA A 120 6.55 3.04 -7.85
C ALA A 120 7.29 2.92 -6.51
N LEU A 121 6.73 2.17 -5.55
CA LEU A 121 7.41 1.89 -4.27
C LEU A 121 8.66 1.02 -4.46
N ALA A 122 8.61 0.03 -5.36
CA ALA A 122 9.75 -0.82 -5.66
C ALA A 122 10.93 -0.01 -6.21
N ILE A 123 10.68 0.86 -7.20
CA ILE A 123 11.71 1.74 -7.77
C ILE A 123 12.32 2.65 -6.70
N ALA A 124 11.48 3.32 -5.90
CA ALA A 124 11.95 4.20 -4.84
C ALA A 124 12.78 3.45 -3.78
N ASN A 125 12.42 2.21 -3.46
CA ASN A 125 13.20 1.37 -2.55
C ASN A 125 14.54 0.94 -3.16
N THR A 126 14.58 0.58 -4.44
CA THR A 126 15.83 0.27 -5.15
C THR A 126 16.77 1.49 -5.19
N GLU A 127 16.25 2.68 -5.47
CA GLU A 127 17.04 3.92 -5.43
C GLU A 127 17.62 4.19 -4.03
N ARG A 128 16.81 4.02 -2.98
CA ARG A 128 17.29 4.16 -1.59
C ARG A 128 18.36 3.13 -1.24
N GLN A 129 18.21 1.89 -1.70
CA GLN A 129 19.23 0.86 -1.49
C GLN A 129 20.54 1.21 -2.22
N ALA A 130 20.45 1.72 -3.45
CA ALA A 130 21.63 2.17 -4.20
C ALA A 130 22.33 3.35 -3.51
N GLN A 131 21.57 4.33 -3.00
CA GLN A 131 22.12 5.44 -2.21
C GLN A 131 22.77 4.95 -0.92
N ALA A 132 22.12 4.04 -0.19
CA ALA A 132 22.69 3.46 1.03
C ALA A 132 24.00 2.70 0.75
N ALA A 133 24.07 1.96 -0.36
CA ALA A 133 25.28 1.27 -0.78
C ALA A 133 26.42 2.26 -1.11
N GLN A 134 26.12 3.36 -1.81
CA GLN A 134 27.10 4.42 -2.09
C GLN A 134 27.61 5.07 -0.81
N ASN A 135 26.72 5.42 0.13
CA ASN A 135 27.09 5.99 1.41
C ASN A 135 27.98 5.02 2.21
N THR A 136 27.65 3.73 2.20
CA THR A 136 28.44 2.70 2.86
C THR A 136 29.84 2.59 2.26
N ALA A 137 29.96 2.64 0.93
CA ALA A 137 31.26 2.63 0.26
C ALA A 137 32.12 3.86 0.61
N GLN A 138 31.52 5.04 0.71
CA GLN A 138 32.22 6.26 1.15
C GLN A 138 32.71 6.15 2.60
N LEU A 139 31.90 5.58 3.50
CA LEU A 139 32.31 5.34 4.89
C LEU A 139 33.51 4.39 4.97
N LEU A 140 33.52 3.32 4.18
CA LEU A 140 34.66 2.40 4.12
C LEU A 140 35.93 3.10 3.62
N ALA A 141 35.84 3.93 2.59
CA ALA A 141 36.98 4.70 2.08
C ALA A 141 37.53 5.68 3.14
N LEU A 142 36.67 6.33 3.93
CA LEU A 142 37.10 7.19 5.03
C LEU A 142 37.76 6.39 6.16
N LEU A 143 37.27 5.19 6.48
CA LEU A 143 37.89 4.30 7.48
C LEU A 143 39.28 3.84 7.02
N GLU A 144 39.44 3.51 5.74
CA GLU A 144 40.73 3.16 5.15
C GLU A 144 41.73 4.33 5.25
N GLN A 145 41.30 5.55 4.92
CA GLN A 145 42.14 6.74 5.06
C GLN A 145 42.56 6.99 6.51
N ASN A 146 41.65 6.85 7.48
CA ASN A 146 41.99 6.98 8.90
C ASN A 146 43.02 5.92 9.34
N THR A 147 42.90 4.70 8.83
CA THR A 147 43.83 3.61 9.12
C THR A 147 45.22 3.96 8.57
N HIS A 148 45.30 4.42 7.32
CA HIS A 148 46.55 4.85 6.69
C HIS A 148 47.20 6.05 7.42
N LEU A 149 46.41 7.04 7.85
CA LEU A 149 46.92 8.16 8.66
C LEU A 149 47.49 7.66 10.00
N THR A 150 46.86 6.67 10.61
CA THR A 150 47.33 6.06 11.86
C THR A 150 48.65 5.33 11.65
N GLU A 151 48.78 4.58 10.55
CA GLU A 151 50.04 3.90 10.18
C GLU A 151 51.17 4.88 9.90
N LEU A 152 50.91 5.96 9.15
CA LEU A 152 51.89 7.02 8.91
C LEU A 152 52.35 7.68 10.21
N THR A 153 51.40 7.94 11.12
CA THR A 153 51.70 8.52 12.44
C THR A 153 52.60 7.59 13.24
N LYS A 154 52.31 6.28 13.23
CA LYS A 154 53.15 5.26 13.88
C LYS A 154 54.55 5.24 13.28
N ALA A 155 54.67 5.19 11.95
CA ALA A 155 55.96 5.14 11.25
C ALA A 155 56.82 6.39 11.49
N LEU A 156 56.20 7.58 11.52
CA LEU A 156 56.89 8.83 11.87
C LEU A 156 57.38 8.80 13.31
N THR A 157 56.58 8.29 14.24
CA THR A 157 56.95 8.17 15.65
C THR A 157 58.15 7.24 15.84
N GLU A 158 58.13 6.04 15.23
CA GLU A 158 59.26 5.10 15.25
C GLU A 158 60.54 5.73 14.66
N ARG A 159 60.40 6.52 13.60
CA ARG A 159 61.55 7.20 12.98
C ARG A 159 62.13 8.30 13.86
N ILE A 160 61.29 9.10 14.53
CA ILE A 160 61.74 10.10 15.49
C ILE A 160 62.44 9.43 16.68
N GLU A 161 61.90 8.32 17.19
CA GLU A 161 62.51 7.55 18.27
C GLU A 161 63.90 7.05 17.88
N ASN A 162 64.04 6.43 16.70
CA ASN A 162 65.33 5.98 16.19
C ASN A 162 66.33 7.13 16.01
N LEU A 163 65.93 8.25 15.40
CA LEU A 163 66.79 9.43 15.24
C LEU A 163 67.21 10.01 16.61
N THR A 164 66.30 10.06 17.57
CA THR A 164 66.59 10.58 18.92
C THR A 164 67.55 9.66 19.66
N SER A 165 67.37 8.34 19.53
CA SER A 165 68.27 7.33 20.08
C SER A 165 69.67 7.43 19.47
N GLU A 166 69.77 7.54 18.14
CA GLU A 166 71.03 7.68 17.41
C GLU A 166 71.75 8.99 17.77
N MET A 167 71.01 10.10 17.91
CA MET A 167 71.56 11.36 18.41
C MET A 167 72.08 11.21 19.85
N HIS A 168 71.30 10.59 20.75
CA HIS A 168 71.70 10.38 22.14
C HIS A 168 72.96 9.53 22.24
N GLU A 169 73.06 8.46 21.46
CA GLU A 169 74.24 7.60 21.39
C GLU A 169 75.47 8.36 20.88
N HIS A 170 75.31 9.20 19.86
CA HIS A 170 76.39 10.03 19.31
C HIS A 170 76.87 11.09 20.32
N PHE A 171 75.97 11.69 21.11
CA PHE A 171 76.35 12.61 22.19
C PHE A 171 77.11 11.88 23.31
N MET A 172 76.62 10.72 23.75
CA MET A 172 77.28 9.93 24.80
C MET A 172 78.69 9.47 24.39
N ARG A 173 78.89 9.12 23.11
CA ARG A 173 80.20 8.74 22.57
C ARG A 173 81.19 9.91 22.46
N LYS A 174 80.71 11.14 22.40
CA LYS A 174 81.54 12.36 22.33
C LYS A 174 81.99 12.84 23.71
N ASP A 175 81.26 12.46 24.76
CA ASP A 175 81.52 12.83 26.15
C ASP A 175 82.40 11.80 26.91
N GLU A 176 82.87 10.72 26.27
CA GLU A 176 83.90 9.83 26.85
C GLU A 176 85.26 10.56 26.93
N PRO A 177 85.80 10.82 28.13
CA PRO A 177 87.12 11.43 28.28
C PRO A 177 88.18 10.43 27.83
N ARG A 178 89.02 10.82 26.87
CA ARG A 178 90.21 10.05 26.48
C ARG A 178 91.15 9.95 27.69
N ALA A 179 91.13 8.80 28.37
CA ALA A 179 92.13 8.39 29.34
C ALA A 179 93.34 7.76 28.65
#